data_AF-A0A239BDC4-F1
#
_entry.id   AF-A0A239BDC4-F1
#
_cell.length_a   1.000
_cell.length_b   1.000
_cell.length_c   1.000
_cell.angle_alpha   90.00
_cell.angle_beta   90.00
_cell.angle_gamma   90.00
#
_symmetry.space_group_name_H-M   'P 1'
#
loop_
_entity.id
_entity.type
_entity.pdbx_description
1 polymer ?
#
loop_
_entity_poly.entity_id
_entity_poly.type
_entity_poly.pdbx_seq_one_letter_code
_entity_poly.pdbx_strand_id
1 'polypeptide(L)'
;MGGAAQTKIIKKLSGGIRTALAQYRELAAFAQFASDLDEATRKQLEHGQRVTELMKQKQYAPMSIADMALSLYAAERGFLTDVEIAKIGSFEQALIAYFNRDHADLMAKINVKGDFNDEIDAGIKAGIEKFKATQTW
;
A
#
# COMPACT_ATOMS: atom_id res chain seq x y z
N MET A 1 -9.93 -13.59 17.70
CA MET A 1 -9.69 -12.12 17.61
C MET A 1 -8.81 -11.87 16.39
N GLY A 2 -9.24 -11.05 15.43
CA GLY A 2 -8.50 -10.86 14.17
C GLY A 2 -9.03 -9.62 13.46
N GLY A 3 -10.06 -9.76 12.65
CA GLY A 3 -10.70 -8.62 11.97
C GLY A 3 -11.62 -7.76 12.85
N ALA A 4 -12.04 -8.24 14.02
CA ALA A 4 -12.99 -7.52 14.89
C ALA A 4 -12.36 -6.33 15.64
N ALA A 5 -11.03 -6.30 15.76
CA ALA A 5 -10.29 -5.21 16.41
C ALA A 5 -9.76 -4.16 15.41
N GLN A 6 -9.97 -4.37 14.12
CA GLN A 6 -9.49 -3.47 13.06
C GLN A 6 -10.56 -2.44 12.72
N THR A 7 -10.14 -1.22 12.41
CA THR A 7 -11.01 -0.26 11.73
C THR A 7 -11.44 -0.80 10.38
N LYS A 8 -12.61 -0.35 9.89
CA LYS A 8 -13.21 -0.88 8.66
C LYS A 8 -12.30 -0.68 7.45
N ILE A 9 -11.61 0.46 7.36
CA ILE A 9 -10.64 0.75 6.30
C ILE A 9 -9.44 -0.20 6.34
N ILE A 10 -8.83 -0.42 7.50
CA ILE A 10 -7.68 -1.33 7.63
C ILE A 10 -8.08 -2.76 7.32
N LYS A 11 -9.24 -3.20 7.81
CA LYS A 11 -9.76 -4.54 7.50
C LYS A 11 -10.00 -4.74 6.01
N LYS A 12 -10.53 -3.72 5.32
CA LYS A 12 -10.79 -3.77 3.88
C LYS A 12 -9.50 -3.86 3.07
N LEU A 13 -8.50 -3.05 3.40
CA LEU A 13 -7.26 -2.93 2.63
C LEU A 13 -6.23 -4.02 2.95
N SER A 14 -6.18 -4.50 4.19
CA SER A 14 -5.21 -5.54 4.59
C SER A 14 -5.55 -6.96 4.11
N GLY A 15 -6.79 -7.19 3.68
CA GLY A 15 -7.25 -8.51 3.24
C GLY A 15 -6.51 -9.06 2.03
N GLY A 16 -6.37 -8.25 0.97
CA GLY A 16 -5.65 -8.63 -0.25
C GLY A 16 -4.14 -8.71 0.00
N ILE A 17 -3.58 -7.72 0.70
CA ILE A 17 -2.16 -7.69 1.12
C ILE A 17 -1.72 -8.97 1.85
N ARG A 18 -2.52 -9.48 2.79
CA ARG A 18 -2.20 -10.73 3.49
C ARG A 18 -2.11 -11.91 2.52
N THR A 19 -3.07 -12.01 1.59
CA THR A 19 -3.10 -13.08 0.58
C THR A 19 -1.92 -12.97 -0.37
N ALA A 20 -1.62 -11.76 -0.85
CA ALA A 20 -0.50 -11.49 -1.75
C ALA A 20 0.84 -11.85 -1.11
N LEU A 21 1.07 -11.46 0.15
CA LEU A 21 2.30 -11.79 0.87
C LEU A 21 2.45 -13.29 1.15
N ALA A 22 1.35 -13.99 1.43
CA ALA A 22 1.39 -15.45 1.62
C ALA A 22 1.80 -16.16 0.32
N GLN A 23 1.15 -15.83 -0.79
CA GLN A 23 1.46 -16.40 -2.10
C GLN A 23 2.87 -16.02 -2.58
N TYR A 24 3.30 -14.79 -2.33
CA TYR A 24 4.65 -14.33 -2.66
C TYR A 24 5.74 -15.17 -1.98
N ARG A 25 5.58 -15.50 -0.70
CA ARG A 25 6.56 -16.31 0.04
C ARG A 25 6.72 -17.71 -0.54
N GLU A 26 5.61 -18.34 -0.93
CA GLU A 26 5.64 -19.63 -1.59
C GLU A 26 6.33 -19.52 -2.96
N LEU A 27 5.88 -18.61 -3.81
CA LEU A 27 6.39 -18.45 -5.17
C LEU A 27 7.86 -18.02 -5.22
N ALA A 28 8.31 -17.17 -4.28
CA ALA A 28 9.68 -16.67 -4.26
C ALA A 28 10.71 -17.79 -4.07
N ALA A 29 10.37 -18.85 -3.32
CA ALA A 29 11.23 -20.01 -3.17
C ALA A 29 11.32 -20.84 -4.46
N PHE A 30 10.19 -21.03 -5.17
CA PHE A 30 10.17 -21.78 -6.44
C PHE A 30 10.82 -21.01 -7.59
N ALA A 31 10.64 -19.69 -7.63
CA ALA A 31 11.19 -18.81 -8.66
C ALA A 31 12.71 -18.79 -8.72
N GLN A 32 13.41 -19.16 -7.64
CA GLN A 32 14.87 -19.27 -7.63
C GLN A 32 15.42 -20.42 -8.48
N PHE A 33 14.57 -21.41 -8.79
CA PHE A 33 14.97 -22.62 -9.53
C PHE A 33 14.30 -22.75 -10.90
N ALA A 34 13.39 -21.84 -11.25
CA ALA A 34 12.67 -21.85 -12.51
C ALA A 34 13.32 -20.88 -13.52
N SER A 35 13.65 -21.38 -14.71
CA SER A 35 14.24 -20.55 -15.79
C SER A 35 13.20 -19.73 -16.54
N ASP A 36 11.96 -20.22 -16.64
CA ASP A 36 10.85 -19.53 -17.29
C ASP A 36 9.66 -19.43 -16.33
N LEU A 37 9.26 -18.18 -16.07
CA LEU A 37 8.04 -17.85 -15.35
C LEU A 37 7.06 -17.22 -16.33
N ASP A 38 5.81 -17.68 -16.30
CA ASP A 38 4.73 -17.05 -17.04
C ASP A 38 4.48 -15.62 -16.53
N GLU A 39 3.78 -14.82 -17.34
CA GLU A 39 3.57 -13.39 -17.04
C GLU A 39 2.79 -13.19 -15.73
N ALA A 40 1.83 -14.08 -15.43
CA ALA A 40 1.04 -14.03 -14.21
C ALA A 40 1.91 -14.23 -12.96
N THR A 41 2.78 -15.26 -12.96
CA THR A 41 3.68 -15.51 -11.83
C THR A 41 4.68 -14.39 -11.66
N ARG A 42 5.21 -13.84 -12.76
CA ARG A 42 6.10 -12.67 -12.73
C ARG A 42 5.44 -11.47 -12.06
N LYS A 43 4.22 -11.11 -12.49
CA LYS A 43 3.45 -9.99 -11.89
C LYS A 43 3.19 -10.20 -10.40
N GLN A 44 2.88 -11.43 -10.00
CA GLN A 44 2.62 -11.76 -8.60
C GLN A 44 3.88 -11.64 -7.73
N LEU A 45 5.04 -12.09 -8.24
CA LEU A 45 6.33 -11.92 -7.57
C LEU A 45 6.72 -10.45 -7.46
N GLU A 46 6.59 -9.70 -8.55
CA GLU A 46 6.89 -8.28 -8.60
C GLU A 46 6.00 -7.46 -7.65
N HIS A 47 4.70 -7.78 -7.58
CA HIS A 47 3.80 -7.16 -6.61
C HIS A 47 4.19 -7.53 -5.18
N GLY A 48 4.40 -8.82 -4.90
CA GLY A 48 4.78 -9.31 -3.57
C GLY A 48 6.11 -8.72 -3.06
N GLN A 49 7.11 -8.53 -3.92
CA GLN A 49 8.35 -7.83 -3.60
C GLN A 49 8.09 -6.40 -3.15
N ARG A 50 7.28 -5.64 -3.90
CA ARG A 50 6.97 -4.24 -3.58
C ARG A 50 6.17 -4.11 -2.29
N VAL A 51 5.18 -4.97 -2.08
CA VAL A 51 4.42 -5.03 -0.82
C VAL A 51 5.36 -5.37 0.34
N THR A 52 6.28 -6.31 0.16
CA THR A 52 7.26 -6.67 1.20
C THR A 52 8.17 -5.49 1.56
N GLU A 53 8.63 -4.73 0.56
CA GLU A 53 9.40 -3.52 0.77
C GLU A 53 8.60 -2.45 1.53
N LEU A 54 7.34 -2.23 1.13
CA LEU A 54 6.45 -1.27 1.80
C LEU A 54 6.20 -1.62 3.27
N MET A 55 6.16 -2.90 3.64
CA MET A 55 5.96 -3.31 5.03
C MET A 55 7.16 -3.03 5.94
N LYS A 56 8.31 -2.57 5.40
CA LYS A 56 9.48 -2.19 6.20
C LYS A 56 9.26 -0.84 6.86
N GLN A 57 9.20 -0.84 8.18
CA GLN A 57 9.04 0.38 8.98
C GLN A 57 10.27 0.63 9.84
N LYS A 58 10.73 1.90 9.88
CA LYS A 58 11.81 2.31 10.80
C LYS A 58 11.35 2.22 12.24
N GLN A 59 12.28 1.92 13.14
CA GLN A 59 12.01 1.95 14.57
C GLN A 59 11.60 3.37 15.02
N TYR A 60 10.70 3.47 15.99
CA TYR A 60 10.19 4.73 16.56
C TYR A 60 9.43 5.63 15.58
N ALA A 61 8.95 5.09 14.45
CA ALA A 61 8.16 5.82 13.48
C ALA A 61 6.72 5.27 13.39
N PRO A 62 5.91 5.29 14.48
CA PRO A 62 4.55 4.79 14.44
C PRO A 62 3.70 5.57 13.42
N MET A 63 2.82 4.88 12.71
CA MET A 63 1.95 5.48 11.69
C MET A 63 0.54 5.68 12.26
N SER A 64 -0.12 6.75 11.83
CA SER A 64 -1.56 6.91 12.11
C SER A 64 -2.39 5.91 11.29
N ILE A 65 -3.67 5.77 11.63
CA ILE A 65 -4.59 4.89 10.87
C ILE A 65 -4.71 5.38 9.43
N ALA A 66 -4.74 6.70 9.22
CA ALA A 66 -4.81 7.30 7.90
C ALA A 66 -3.53 7.04 7.08
N ASP A 67 -2.35 7.24 7.67
CA ASP A 67 -1.07 7.00 6.98
C ASP A 67 -0.94 5.52 6.59
N MET A 68 -1.26 4.62 7.52
CA MET A 68 -1.24 3.18 7.27
C MET A 68 -2.25 2.77 6.20
N ALA A 69 -3.47 3.31 6.25
CA ALA A 69 -4.49 3.05 5.24
C ALA A 69 -4.05 3.54 3.86
N LEU A 70 -3.41 4.70 3.76
CA LEU A 70 -2.90 5.24 2.51
C LEU A 70 -1.81 4.35 1.90
N SER A 71 -0.84 3.90 2.69
CA SER A 71 0.19 2.96 2.23
C SER A 71 -0.42 1.65 1.74
N LEU A 72 -1.33 1.05 2.52
CA LEU A 72 -2.01 -0.19 2.14
C LEU A 72 -2.86 -0.01 0.88
N TYR A 73 -3.52 1.14 0.72
CA TYR A 73 -4.29 1.45 -0.47
C TYR A 73 -3.42 1.52 -1.73
N ALA A 74 -2.27 2.20 -1.64
CA ALA A 74 -1.33 2.31 -2.75
C ALA A 74 -0.83 0.95 -3.21
N ALA A 75 -0.53 0.05 -2.27
CA ALA A 75 -0.17 -1.33 -2.57
C ALA A 75 -1.35 -2.11 -3.19
N GLU A 76 -2.49 -2.19 -2.50
CA GLU A 76 -3.63 -3.01 -2.88
C GLU A 76 -4.22 -2.63 -4.25
N ARG A 77 -4.20 -1.34 -4.60
CA ARG A 77 -4.73 -0.84 -5.88
C ARG A 77 -3.70 -0.77 -7.00
N GLY A 78 -2.47 -1.25 -6.77
CA GLY A 78 -1.44 -1.34 -7.81
C GLY A 78 -0.76 -0.01 -8.15
N PHE A 79 -0.82 1.01 -7.29
CA PHE A 79 -0.16 2.29 -7.51
C PHE A 79 1.38 2.22 -7.38
N LEU A 80 1.91 1.10 -6.90
CA LEU A 80 3.34 0.85 -6.76
C LEU A 80 3.96 0.13 -7.97
N THR A 81 3.18 -0.34 -8.94
CA THR A 81 3.68 -1.22 -10.03
C THR A 81 4.79 -0.56 -10.86
N ASP A 82 4.68 0.73 -11.12
CA ASP A 82 5.66 1.57 -11.83
C ASP A 82 6.73 2.18 -10.93
N VAL A 83 6.68 1.94 -9.62
CA VAL A 83 7.69 2.39 -8.66
C VAL A 83 8.79 1.33 -8.56
N GLU A 84 10.03 1.76 -8.74
CA GLU A 84 11.21 0.93 -8.53
C GLU A 84 11.30 0.50 -7.06
N ILE A 85 11.67 -0.76 -6.80
CA ILE A 85 11.70 -1.33 -5.44
C ILE A 85 12.53 -0.47 -4.48
N ALA A 86 13.70 0.00 -4.91
CA ALA A 86 14.57 0.86 -4.09
C ALA A 86 13.94 2.21 -3.69
N LYS A 87 12.92 2.67 -4.43
CA LYS A 87 12.23 3.94 -4.21
C LYS A 87 10.90 3.82 -3.48
N ILE A 88 10.49 2.61 -3.06
CA ILE A 88 9.20 2.43 -2.37
C ILE A 88 9.15 3.21 -1.06
N GLY A 89 10.23 3.18 -0.28
CA GLY A 89 10.29 3.93 0.98
C GLY A 89 10.27 5.45 0.78
N SER A 90 10.89 5.97 -0.29
CA SER A 90 10.83 7.41 -0.61
C SER A 90 9.46 7.82 -1.14
N PHE A 91 8.86 6.99 -2.01
CA PHE A 91 7.50 7.15 -2.50
C PHE A 91 6.49 7.21 -1.36
N GLU A 92 6.54 6.26 -0.42
CA GLU A 92 5.63 6.22 0.72
C GLU A 92 5.74 7.50 1.57
N GLN A 93 6.96 7.91 1.91
CA GLN A 93 7.18 9.11 2.72
C GLN A 93 6.69 10.37 2.01
N ALA A 94 6.98 10.51 0.72
CA ALA A 94 6.54 11.64 -0.08
C ALA A 94 5.00 11.66 -0.24
N LEU A 95 4.39 10.50 -0.45
CA LEU A 95 2.94 10.34 -0.57
C LEU A 95 2.24 10.73 0.72
N ILE A 96 2.70 10.22 1.86
CA ILE A 96 2.15 10.55 3.19
C ILE A 96 2.31 12.04 3.48
N ALA A 97 3.48 12.62 3.20
CA ALA A 97 3.72 14.05 3.39
C ALA A 97 2.78 14.91 2.52
N TYR A 98 2.58 14.51 1.25
CA TYR A 98 1.65 15.17 0.34
C TYR A 98 0.21 15.11 0.86
N PHE A 99 -0.27 13.94 1.30
CA PHE A 99 -1.63 13.80 1.83
C PHE A 99 -1.84 14.57 3.14
N ASN A 100 -0.84 14.58 4.03
CA ASN A 100 -0.93 15.34 5.27
C ASN A 100 -0.89 16.86 5.05
N ARG A 101 -0.32 17.34 3.94
CA ARG A 101 -0.32 18.76 3.56
C ARG A 101 -1.58 19.17 2.79
N ASP A 102 -1.88 18.44 1.71
CA ASP A 102 -2.84 18.87 0.69
C ASP A 102 -4.21 18.19 0.84
N HIS A 103 -4.31 17.13 1.66
CA HIS A 103 -5.52 16.35 1.91
C HIS A 103 -5.76 16.11 3.41
N ALA A 104 -5.32 17.05 4.27
CA ALA A 104 -5.39 16.93 5.72
C ALA A 104 -6.79 16.60 6.27
N ASP A 105 -7.83 17.19 5.67
CA ASP A 105 -9.23 16.92 6.06
C ASP A 105 -9.65 15.47 5.84
N LEU A 106 -9.19 14.86 4.74
CA LEU A 106 -9.44 13.45 4.45
C LEU A 106 -8.69 12.55 5.44
N MET A 107 -7.43 12.87 5.74
CA MET A 107 -6.62 12.15 6.72
C MET A 107 -7.24 12.21 8.12
N ALA A 108 -7.74 13.39 8.52
CA ALA A 108 -8.44 13.57 9.79
C ALA A 108 -9.75 12.75 9.85
N LYS A 109 -10.55 12.76 8.80
CA LYS A 109 -11.78 11.93 8.70
C LYS A 109 -11.47 10.45 8.90
N ILE A 110 -10.41 9.94 8.27
CA ILE A 110 -10.00 8.53 8.38
C ILE A 110 -9.51 8.21 9.80
N ASN A 111 -8.71 9.08 10.40
CA ASN A 111 -8.21 8.88 11.77
C ASN A 111 -9.33 8.84 12.81
N VAL A 112 -10.39 9.63 12.64
CA VAL A 112 -11.52 9.68 13.58
C VAL A 112 -12.49 8.52 13.38
N LYS A 113 -12.93 8.28 12.13
CA LYS A 113 -14.01 7.33 11.86
C LYS A 113 -13.51 5.92 11.52
N GLY A 114 -12.33 5.80 10.93
CA GLY A 114 -11.78 4.52 10.43
C GLY A 114 -12.70 3.82 9.41
N ASP A 115 -13.63 4.55 8.79
CA ASP A 115 -14.60 4.01 7.84
C ASP A 115 -14.00 3.96 6.43
N PHE A 116 -14.60 3.14 5.58
CA PHE A 116 -14.29 3.05 4.16
C PHE A 116 -15.60 3.06 3.37
N ASN A 117 -15.77 4.11 2.57
CA ASN A 117 -16.91 4.37 1.69
C ASN A 117 -16.41 4.92 0.35
N ASP A 118 -17.32 5.10 -0.60
CA ASP A 118 -16.97 5.51 -1.97
C ASP A 118 -16.36 6.92 -2.04
N GLU A 119 -16.72 7.83 -1.12
CA GLU A 119 -16.11 9.16 -1.01
C GLU A 119 -14.63 9.06 -0.62
N ILE A 120 -14.31 8.23 0.39
CA ILE A 120 -12.93 8.01 0.83
C ILE A 120 -12.13 7.28 -0.25
N ASP A 121 -12.71 6.25 -0.89
CA ASP A 121 -12.06 5.50 -1.99
C ASP A 121 -11.72 6.44 -3.15
N ALA A 122 -12.69 7.24 -3.62
CA ALA A 122 -12.47 8.20 -4.69
C ALA A 122 -11.49 9.32 -4.30
N GLY A 123 -11.56 9.80 -3.06
CA GLY A 123 -10.66 10.84 -2.55
C GLY A 123 -9.20 10.38 -2.49
N ILE A 124 -8.95 9.17 -1.97
CA ILE A 124 -7.59 8.60 -1.95
C ILE A 124 -7.10 8.35 -3.37
N LYS A 125 -7.94 7.75 -4.23
CA LYS A 125 -7.59 7.48 -5.63
C LYS A 125 -7.15 8.74 -6.37
N ALA A 126 -8.00 9.77 -6.36
CA ALA A 126 -7.73 11.03 -7.05
C ALA A 126 -6.49 11.74 -6.48
N GLY A 127 -6.29 11.68 -5.16
CA GLY A 127 -5.11 12.22 -4.50
C GLY A 127 -3.81 11.54 -4.93
N ILE A 128 -3.80 10.20 -5.02
CA ILE A 128 -2.62 9.44 -5.49
C ILE A 128 -2.37 9.70 -6.97
N GLU A 129 -3.40 9.70 -7.82
CA GLU A 129 -3.24 10.01 -9.25
C GLU A 129 -2.66 11.40 -9.47
N LYS A 130 -3.14 12.41 -8.71
CA LYS A 130 -2.59 13.77 -8.75
C LYS A 130 -1.16 13.82 -8.21
N PHE A 131 -0.86 13.15 -7.11
CA PHE A 131 0.50 13.03 -6.57
C PHE A 131 1.45 12.48 -7.64
N LYS A 132 1.06 11.38 -8.30
CA LYS A 132 1.88 10.75 -9.33
C LYS A 132 2.06 11.59 -10.59
N ALA A 133 1.11 12.46 -10.91
CA ALA A 133 1.23 13.35 -12.06
C ALA A 133 2.09 14.61 -11.79
N THR A 134 2.25 15.01 -10.52
CA THR A 134 2.77 16.35 -10.18
C THR A 134 4.04 16.35 -9.32
N GLN A 135 4.26 15.31 -8.53
CA GLN A 135 5.39 15.26 -7.61
C GLN A 135 6.53 14.42 -8.17
N THR A 136 7.73 14.62 -7.62
CA THR A 136 8.90 13.76 -7.88
C THR A 136 9.23 13.00 -6.60
N TRP A 137 9.57 11.72 -6.71
CA TRP A 137 9.81 10.81 -5.58
C TRP A 137 10.90 9.76 -5.87
#